data_AF-A0A5N5ZH17-F1
#
_entry.id   AF-A0A5N5ZH17-F1
#
_cell.length_a   1.000
_cell.length_b   1.000
_cell.length_c   1.000
_cell.angle_alpha   90.00
_cell.angle_beta   90.00
_cell.angle_gamma   90.00
#
_symmetry.space_group_name_H-M   'P 1'
#
loop_
_entity.id
_entity.type
_entity.pdbx_description
1 polymer ?
#
loop_
_entity_poly.entity_id
_entity_poly.type
_entity_poly.pdbx_seq_one_letter_code
_entity_poly.pdbx_strand_id
1 'polypeptide(L)'
;MELTKKQEAAQNIMTSVIAKCWEDAEFKRALIADPVATLEKFTGNEINLPEGKRIVVRDQSADANAIYFNIPAEPNLDELELSDEQLELVAGGATPVATYFLVLAAGVAVGSTLF
;
A
#
# COMPACT_ATOMS: atom_id res chain seq x y z
N MET A 1 -18.24 -2.08 9.58
CA MET A 1 -18.20 -0.63 9.88
C MET A 1 -16.78 -0.15 10.14
N GLU A 2 -16.00 -0.82 11.00
CA GLU A 2 -14.59 -0.47 11.23
C GLU A 2 -13.70 -0.69 9.98
N LEU A 3 -13.92 -1.77 9.23
CA LEU A 3 -13.17 -2.04 7.99
C LEU A 3 -13.37 -0.96 6.92
N THR A 4 -14.60 -0.47 6.77
CA THR A 4 -14.94 0.60 5.83
C THR A 4 -14.19 1.89 6.18
N LYS A 5 -14.12 2.24 7.47
CA LYS A 5 -13.34 3.38 7.95
C LYS A 5 -11.84 3.25 7.66
N LYS A 6 -11.28 2.05 7.87
CA LYS A 6 -9.86 1.76 7.54
C LYS A 6 -9.59 1.90 6.03
N GLN A 7 -10.50 1.41 5.19
CA GLN A 7 -10.42 1.56 3.73
C GLN A 7 -10.52 3.03 3.28
N GLU A 8 -11.45 3.80 3.86
CA GLU A 8 -11.60 5.23 3.60
C GLU A 8 -10.33 6.01 3.99
N ALA A 9 -9.74 5.72 5.16
CA ALA A 9 -8.50 6.35 5.59
C ALA A 9 -7.35 6.07 4.62
N ALA A 10 -7.17 4.82 4.19
CA ALA A 10 -6.16 4.45 3.21
C ALA A 10 -6.38 5.15 1.86
N GLN A 11 -7.63 5.24 1.40
CA GLN A 11 -7.98 5.93 0.17
C GLN A 11 -7.69 7.43 0.24
N ASN A 12 -7.96 8.07 1.38
CA ASN A 12 -7.66 9.48 1.60
C ASN A 12 -6.15 9.75 1.51
N ILE A 13 -5.32 8.93 2.18
CA ILE A 13 -3.85 9.06 2.12
C ILE A 13 -3.36 8.92 0.68
N MET A 14 -3.81 7.88 -0.04
CA MET A 14 -3.41 7.66 -1.43
C MET A 14 -3.77 8.85 -2.32
N THR A 15 -4.97 9.39 -2.16
CA THR A 15 -5.45 10.56 -2.91
C THR A 15 -4.60 11.79 -2.61
N SER A 16 -4.27 12.03 -1.33
CA SER A 16 -3.42 13.15 -0.92
C SER A 16 -1.99 13.05 -1.46
N VAL A 17 -1.41 11.85 -1.47
CA VAL A 17 -0.07 11.62 -2.05
C VAL A 17 -0.06 11.89 -3.55
N ILE A 18 -1.08 11.41 -4.29
CA ILE A 18 -1.21 11.65 -5.73
C ILE A 18 -1.37 13.15 -6.02
N ALA A 19 -2.27 13.83 -5.31
CA ALA A 19 -2.47 15.27 -5.46
C ALA A 19 -1.18 16.04 -5.21
N LYS A 20 -0.45 15.67 -4.13
CA LYS A 20 0.84 16.28 -3.81
C LYS A 20 1.88 16.05 -4.91
N CYS A 21 1.90 14.89 -5.57
CA CYS A 21 2.79 14.62 -6.70
C CYS A 21 2.47 15.46 -7.95
N TRP A 22 1.23 15.89 -8.13
CA TRP A 22 0.85 16.80 -9.22
C TRP A 22 1.24 18.24 -8.93
N GLU A 23 1.13 18.68 -7.68
CA GLU A 23 1.41 20.06 -7.26
C GLU A 23 2.90 20.33 -6.99
N ASP A 24 3.65 19.31 -6.56
CA ASP A 24 5.01 19.45 -6.06
C ASP A 24 5.96 18.44 -6.75
N ALA A 25 6.74 18.96 -7.69
CA ALA A 25 7.71 18.16 -8.44
C ALA A 25 8.88 17.67 -7.58
N GLU A 26 9.27 18.41 -6.53
CA GLU A 26 10.33 17.97 -5.62
C GLU A 26 9.83 16.80 -4.75
N PHE A 27 8.61 16.90 -4.24
CA PHE A 27 7.95 15.81 -3.53
C PHE A 27 7.87 14.56 -4.39
N LYS A 28 7.42 14.65 -5.64
CA LYS A 28 7.36 13.51 -6.55
C LYS A 28 8.74 12.89 -6.78
N ARG A 29 9.77 13.70 -7.00
CA ARG A 29 11.16 13.22 -7.16
C ARG A 29 11.66 12.52 -5.91
N ALA A 30 11.40 13.07 -4.73
CA ALA A 30 11.74 12.46 -3.45
C ALA A 30 11.02 11.13 -3.26
N LEU A 31 9.71 11.08 -3.55
CA LEU A 31 8.89 9.88 -3.44
C LEU A 31 9.37 8.75 -4.35
N ILE A 32 9.85 9.07 -5.56
CA ILE A 32 10.42 8.09 -6.48
C ILE A 32 11.78 7.57 -5.98
N ALA A 33 12.60 8.44 -5.39
CA ALA A 33 13.96 8.12 -4.94
C ALA A 33 13.96 7.35 -3.61
N ASP A 34 13.15 7.78 -2.65
CA ASP A 34 13.03 7.19 -1.33
C ASP A 34 11.55 7.25 -0.87
N PRO A 35 10.75 6.23 -1.26
CA PRO A 35 9.33 6.24 -0.97
C PRO A 35 9.01 6.20 0.52
N VAL A 36 9.78 5.42 1.29
CA VAL A 36 9.53 5.24 2.72
C VAL A 36 9.77 6.55 3.45
N ALA A 37 10.97 7.12 3.37
CA ALA A 37 11.29 8.35 4.08
C ALA A 37 10.38 9.52 3.65
N THR A 38 10.00 9.57 2.37
CA THR A 38 9.10 10.63 1.86
C THR A 38 7.69 10.49 2.41
N LEU A 39 7.14 9.27 2.45
CA LEU A 39 5.80 9.02 2.97
C LEU A 39 5.73 9.17 4.50
N GLU A 40 6.74 8.72 5.23
CA GLU A 40 6.81 8.91 6.68
C GLU A 40 6.86 10.40 7.04
N LYS A 41 7.68 11.18 6.32
CA LYS A 41 7.72 12.64 6.48
C LYS A 41 6.38 13.31 6.12
N PHE A 42 5.69 12.82 5.10
CA PHE A 42 4.43 13.40 4.63
C PHE A 42 3.25 13.08 5.56
N THR A 43 3.19 11.85 6.04
CA THR A 43 2.07 11.35 6.85
C THR A 43 2.30 11.54 8.36
N GLY A 44 3.56 11.67 8.78
CA GLY A 44 3.95 11.70 10.20
C GLY A 44 3.92 10.33 10.87
N ASN A 45 3.71 9.24 10.11
CA ASN A 45 3.62 7.88 10.63
C ASN A 45 4.79 7.06 10.11
N GLU A 46 5.30 6.14 10.93
CA GLU A 46 6.29 5.16 10.49
C GLU A 46 5.65 4.13 9.56
N ILE A 47 6.43 3.63 8.60
CA ILE A 47 6.00 2.58 7.67
C ILE A 47 6.77 1.30 7.99
N ASN A 48 6.05 0.32 8.54
CA ASN A 48 6.60 -1.00 8.82
C ASN A 48 6.38 -1.92 7.62
N LEU A 49 7.46 -2.18 6.87
CA LEU A 49 7.45 -3.15 5.78
C LEU A 49 7.80 -4.55 6.28
N PRO A 50 7.18 -5.62 5.74
CA PRO A 50 7.61 -6.97 5.99
C PRO A 50 9.07 -7.20 5.57
N GLU A 51 9.75 -8.16 6.21
CA GLU A 51 11.15 -8.45 5.93
C GLU A 51 11.40 -8.72 4.43
N GLY A 52 12.47 -8.12 3.90
CA GLY A 52 12.85 -8.26 2.49
C GLY A 52 11.94 -7.55 1.49
N LYS A 53 10.88 -6.85 1.93
CA LYS A 53 10.01 -6.05 1.05
C LYS A 53 10.48 -4.59 0.97
N ARG A 54 10.15 -3.93 -0.15
CA ARG A 54 10.41 -2.51 -0.37
C ARG A 54 9.25 -1.89 -1.15
N ILE A 55 9.02 -0.59 -0.95
CA ILE A 55 8.12 0.19 -1.79
C ILE A 55 8.87 0.61 -3.06
N VAL A 56 8.22 0.52 -4.22
CA VAL A 56 8.74 1.01 -5.49
C VAL A 56 7.69 1.91 -6.12
N VAL A 57 8.10 3.14 -6.45
CA VAL A 57 7.24 4.10 -7.14
C VAL A 57 7.67 4.19 -8.61
N ARG A 58 6.69 4.15 -9.50
CA ARG A 58 6.86 4.28 -10.95
C ARG A 58 5.92 5.38 -11.43
N ASP A 59 6.49 6.47 -11.94
CA ASP A 59 5.72 7.57 -12.48
C ASP A 59 5.21 7.22 -13.88
N GLN A 60 3.89 7.20 -14.04
CA GLN A 60 3.19 6.94 -15.29
C GLN A 60 2.50 8.22 -15.82
N SER A 61 2.65 9.36 -15.13
CA SER A 61 1.87 10.58 -15.39
C SER A 61 2.14 11.23 -16.76
N ALA A 62 3.28 10.94 -17.38
CA ALA A 62 3.64 11.46 -18.70
C ALA A 62 3.20 10.58 -19.88
N ASP A 63 2.74 9.34 -19.62
CA ASP A 63 2.45 8.35 -20.66
C ASP A 63 0.94 8.15 -20.86
N ALA A 64 0.29 9.20 -21.38
CA ALA A 64 -1.17 9.28 -21.47
C ALA A 64 -1.82 8.25 -22.42
N ASN A 65 -1.05 7.55 -23.24
CA ASN A 65 -1.56 6.57 -24.21
C ASN A 65 -1.27 5.11 -23.82
N ALA A 66 -0.61 4.87 -22.68
CA ALA A 66 -0.33 3.53 -22.19
C ALA A 66 -1.35 3.07 -21.15
N ILE A 67 -1.68 1.78 -21.19
CA ILE A 67 -2.45 1.09 -20.15
C ILE A 67 -1.49 0.18 -19.41
N TYR A 68 -1.37 0.39 -18.10
CA TYR A 68 -0.45 -0.35 -17.26
C TYR A 68 -1.17 -1.52 -16.58
N PHE A 69 -0.62 -2.72 -16.74
CA PHE A 69 -1.01 -3.90 -15.96
C PHE A 69 0.07 -4.19 -14.91
N ASN A 70 -0.35 -4.26 -13.65
CA ASN A 70 0.52 -4.72 -12.58
C ASN A 70 0.38 -6.24 -12.46
N ILE A 71 1.46 -6.97 -12.80
CA ILE A 71 1.55 -8.41 -12.59
C ILE A 71 2.28 -8.61 -11.27
N PRO A 72 1.60 -9.06 -10.20
CA PRO A 72 2.26 -9.29 -8.93
C PRO A 72 3.15 -10.53 -8.99
N ALA A 73 4.10 -10.63 -8.05
CA ALA A 73 4.82 -11.87 -7.82
C ALA A 73 3.84 -12.98 -7.40
N GLU A 74 4.15 -14.22 -7.79
CA GLU A 74 3.40 -15.38 -7.29
C GLU A 74 3.49 -15.39 -5.75
N PRO A 75 2.34 -15.49 -5.05
CA PRO A 75 2.33 -15.50 -3.61
C PRO A 75 2.98 -16.79 -3.11
N ASN A 76 3.96 -16.66 -2.22
CA ASN A 76 4.47 -17.80 -1.48
C ASN A 76 3.47 -18.12 -0.35
N LEU A 77 2.56 -19.06 -0.60
CA LEU A 77 1.51 -19.43 0.36
C LEU A 77 2.06 -20.22 1.55
N ASP A 78 3.26 -20.80 1.43
CA ASP A 78 3.89 -21.58 2.49
C ASP A 78 4.43 -20.68 3.62
N GLU A 79 4.73 -19.41 3.31
CA GLU A 79 5.18 -18.38 4.26
C GLU A 79 4.04 -17.44 4.72
N LEU A 80 2.81 -17.67 4.25
CA LEU A 80 1.68 -16.80 4.51
C LEU A 80 1.06 -17.11 5.88
N GLU A 81 1.65 -16.54 6.94
CA GLU A 81 1.00 -16.52 8.25
C GLU A 81 -0.11 -15.46 8.27
N LEU A 82 -1.35 -15.93 8.45
CA LEU A 82 -2.53 -15.07 8.51
C LEU A 82 -2.91 -14.82 9.97
N SER A 83 -3.23 -13.57 10.32
CA SER A 83 -3.87 -13.25 11.59
C SER A 83 -5.31 -13.79 11.62
N ASP A 84 -5.90 -13.91 12.80
CA ASP A 84 -7.29 -14.39 12.96
C ASP A 84 -8.28 -13.56 12.13
N GLU A 85 -8.08 -12.25 12.06
CA GLU A 85 -8.90 -11.33 11.24
C GLU A 85 -8.75 -11.64 9.73
N GLN A 86 -7.55 -12.02 9.29
CA GLN A 86 -7.28 -12.36 7.89
C GLN A 86 -7.79 -13.76 7.55
N LEU A 87 -7.77 -14.69 8.51
CA LEU A 87 -8.38 -16.02 8.39
C LEU A 87 -9.90 -15.93 8.28
N GLU A 88 -10.54 -15.03 9.03
CA GLU A 88 -11.98 -14.77 8.90
C GLU A 88 -12.34 -14.28 7.49
N LEU A 89 -11.48 -13.46 6.87
CA LEU A 89 -11.65 -13.02 5.50
C LEU A 89 -11.61 -14.18 4.50
N VAL A 90 -10.68 -15.12 4.69
CA VAL A 90 -10.56 -16.32 3.85
C VAL A 90 -11.77 -17.25 4.06
N ALA A 91 -12.21 -17.42 5.30
CA ALA A 91 -13.43 -18.17 5.62
C ALA A 91 -14.69 -17.50 5.01
N GLY A 92 -14.68 -16.18 4.86
CA GLY A 92 -15.69 -15.38 4.15
C GLY A 92 -15.63 -15.45 2.62
N GLY A 93 -14.72 -16.26 2.04
CA GLY A 93 -14.62 -16.49 0.61
C GLY A 93 -13.58 -15.62 -0.12
N ALA A 94 -12.76 -14.86 0.61
CA ALA A 94 -11.60 -14.21 0.01
C ALA A 94 -10.50 -15.25 -0.28
N THR A 95 -9.85 -15.16 -1.44
CA THR A 95 -8.71 -16.03 -1.71
C THR A 95 -7.49 -15.56 -0.91
N PRO A 96 -6.59 -16.47 -0.47
CA PRO A 96 -5.35 -16.09 0.24
C PRO A 96 -4.53 -15.05 -0.54
N VAL A 97 -4.60 -15.13 -1.87
CA VAL A 97 -4.02 -14.17 -2.81
C VAL A 97 -4.64 -12.78 -2.65
N ALA A 98 -5.96 -12.68 -2.64
CA ALA A 98 -6.65 -11.40 -2.42
C ALA A 98 -6.38 -10.82 -1.03
N THR A 99 -6.32 -11.66 0.00
CA THR A 99 -5.99 -11.26 1.37
C THR A 99 -4.55 -10.72 1.45
N TYR A 100 -3.57 -11.40 0.85
CA TYR A 100 -2.18 -10.94 0.78
C TYR A 100 -2.05 -9.56 0.12
N PHE A 101 -2.82 -9.28 -0.94
CA PHE A 101 -2.81 -7.96 -1.59
C PHE A 101 -3.50 -6.87 -0.77
N LEU A 102 -4.57 -7.20 -0.05
CA LEU A 102 -5.22 -6.27 0.88
C LEU A 102 -4.29 -5.91 2.04
N VAL A 103 -3.51 -6.86 2.54
CA VAL A 103 -2.53 -6.67 3.61
C VAL A 103 -1.34 -5.86 3.15
N LEU A 104 -0.82 -6.10 1.94
CA LEU A 104 0.24 -5.25 1.37
C LEU A 104 -0.24 -3.82 1.09
N ALA A 105 -1.47 -3.65 0.61
CA ALA A 105 -2.06 -2.33 0.40
C ALA A 105 -2.34 -1.59 1.72
N ALA A 106 -2.75 -2.31 2.77
CA ALA A 106 -2.99 -1.76 4.11
C ALA A 106 -1.68 -1.56 4.92
N GLY A 107 -0.64 -2.36 4.68
CA GLY A 107 0.69 -2.21 5.28
C GLY A 107 1.44 -0.97 4.78
N VAL A 108 1.10 -0.48 3.58
CA VAL A 108 1.49 0.86 3.12
C VAL A 108 0.62 1.96 3.75
N ALA A 109 -0.54 1.62 4.29
CA ALA A 109 -1.47 2.60 4.88
C ALA A 109 -1.23 2.88 6.36
N VAL A 110 -0.73 1.94 7.16
CA VAL A 110 -0.52 2.21 8.60
C VAL A 110 0.56 1.28 9.18
N GLY A 111 1.76 1.82 9.42
CA GLY A 111 2.58 1.31 10.51
C GLY A 111 1.90 1.66 11.82
N SER A 112 0.98 0.81 12.26
CA SER A 112 0.61 0.65 13.66
C SER A 112 -0.38 -0.49 13.81
N THR A 113 0.05 -1.54 14.51
CA THR A 113 -0.69 -1.96 15.70
C THR A 113 -1.20 -0.73 16.44
N LEU A 114 -2.50 -0.44 16.38
CA LEU A 114 -3.18 0.50 17.28
C LEU A 114 -4.64 0.04 17.43
N PHE A 115 -4.87 -0.69 18.54
CA PHE A 115 -6.11 -1.01 19.24
C PHE A 115 -7.27 -1.71 18.50
#